data_AF-A0AAU1HCL6-F1
#
_entry.id   AF-A0AAU1HCL6-F1
#
_cell.length_a   1.000
_cell.length_b   1.000
_cell.length_c   1.000
_cell.angle_alpha   90.00
_cell.angle_beta   90.00
_cell.angle_gamma   90.00
#
_symmetry.space_group_name_H-M   'P 1'
#
loop_
_entity.id
_entity.type
_entity.pdbx_description
1 polymer ?
#
loop_
_entity_poly.entity_id
_entity_poly.type
_entity_poly.pdbx_seq_one_letter_code
_entity_poly.pdbx_strand_id
1 'polypeptide(L)'
;MTHAGGKYADFEALRERAVAMRREGLSRRQIRDRLHVGNNDILNRLLEGEPAPEWTKRPRAKDDLRAKARELRLQGMTYDAIQVELGCSKSSISLWVRDLPRPERRRTPEQASEIARRGWEARLEMRETERVRTRSAAEAEIGPLSPRELFLVGVGLYWSEGSKSKPHRRQERATFVNSDPDMIEVYLAWLRLLGVGPEHLRFHVHVHETADTPAVERFWVALTGAPPGSFGKTTVKRHSPKTNRKNVGEHYRGCLMVRVLRSADLYRRIEGWWYGIVGAARQSRSRESDING
;
A
#
# COMPACT_ATOMS: atom_id res chain seq x y z
N MET A 1 12.08 -49.25 61.31
CA MET A 1 13.03 -49.20 60.18
C MET A 1 12.23 -49.34 58.90
N THR A 2 12.42 -48.37 58.01
CA THR A 2 11.56 -48.02 56.89
C THR A 2 11.62 -49.00 55.72
N HIS A 3 10.43 -49.33 55.21
CA HIS A 3 10.14 -50.07 54.00
C HIS A 3 10.73 -49.40 52.74
N ALA A 4 11.65 -50.08 52.04
CA ALA A 4 12.05 -49.78 50.67
C ALA A 4 11.66 -50.89 49.67
N GLY A 5 10.84 -51.86 50.08
CA GLY A 5 10.47 -53.03 49.26
C GLY A 5 9.26 -52.86 48.34
N GLY A 6 8.53 -51.74 48.39
CA GLY A 6 7.23 -51.61 47.70
C GLY A 6 7.28 -51.17 46.24
N LYS A 7 8.13 -50.20 45.88
CA LYS A 7 8.10 -49.58 44.53
C LYS A 7 8.88 -50.36 43.46
N TYR A 8 9.99 -51.01 43.84
CA TYR A 8 10.78 -51.82 42.92
C TYR A 8 10.12 -53.16 42.60
N ALA A 9 9.48 -53.78 43.61
CA ALA A 9 8.70 -54.99 43.42
C ALA A 9 7.49 -54.75 42.49
N ASP A 10 6.85 -53.58 42.58
CA ASP A 10 5.73 -53.18 41.71
C ASP A 10 6.19 -52.93 40.27
N PHE A 11 7.39 -52.35 40.05
CA PHE A 11 7.95 -52.13 38.71
C PHE A 11 8.32 -53.43 37.99
N GLU A 12 9.02 -54.36 38.66
CA GLU A 12 9.39 -55.65 38.04
C GLU A 12 8.16 -56.51 37.74
N ALA A 13 7.16 -56.52 38.63
CA ALA A 13 5.89 -57.18 38.36
C ALA A 13 5.14 -56.55 37.17
N LEU A 14 5.17 -55.21 37.03
CA LEU A 14 4.61 -54.54 35.85
C LEU A 14 5.40 -54.86 34.57
N ARG A 15 6.72 -54.99 34.68
CA ARG A 15 7.62 -55.28 33.56
C ARG A 15 7.36 -56.68 33.02
N GLU A 16 7.27 -57.69 33.88
CA GLU A 16 6.94 -59.05 33.49
C GLU A 16 5.60 -59.11 32.74
N ARG A 17 4.57 -58.41 33.23
CA ARG A 17 3.26 -58.33 32.55
C ARG A 17 3.34 -57.60 31.21
N ALA A 18 4.08 -56.50 31.13
CA ALA A 18 4.26 -55.75 29.89
C ALA A 18 5.00 -56.57 28.82
N VAL A 19 6.06 -57.28 29.21
CA VAL A 19 6.84 -58.18 28.36
C VAL A 19 6.00 -59.36 27.90
N ALA A 20 5.22 -59.99 28.79
CA ALA A 20 4.31 -61.08 28.42
C ALA A 20 3.28 -60.62 27.37
N MET A 21 2.61 -59.49 27.60
CA MET A 21 1.68 -58.91 26.61
C MET A 21 2.37 -58.55 25.29
N ARG A 22 3.64 -58.14 25.34
CA ARG A 22 4.44 -57.84 24.15
C ARG A 22 4.74 -59.10 23.32
N ARG A 23 5.07 -60.20 23.99
CA ARG A 23 5.32 -61.52 23.39
C ARG A 23 4.03 -62.17 22.87
N GLU A 24 2.89 -61.85 23.46
CA GLU A 24 1.55 -62.18 22.95
C GLU A 24 1.17 -61.36 21.69
N GLY A 25 2.02 -60.43 21.26
CA GLY A 25 1.84 -59.69 20.01
C GLY A 25 1.06 -58.38 20.13
N LEU A 26 0.80 -57.90 21.35
CA LEU A 26 0.10 -56.63 21.55
C LEU A 26 0.96 -55.44 21.12
N SER A 27 0.30 -54.47 20.49
CA SER A 27 0.93 -53.19 20.17
C SER A 27 1.21 -52.39 21.45
N ARG A 28 2.19 -51.49 21.36
CA ARG A 28 2.56 -50.60 22.46
C ARG A 28 1.35 -49.84 23.03
N ARG A 29 0.42 -49.43 22.16
CA ARG A 29 -0.81 -48.75 22.54
C ARG A 29 -1.74 -49.68 23.35
N GLN A 30 -1.95 -50.92 22.90
CA GLN A 30 -2.80 -51.88 23.60
C GLN A 30 -2.22 -52.24 24.98
N ILE A 31 -0.89 -52.39 25.09
CA ILE A 31 -0.21 -52.65 26.37
C ILE A 31 -0.40 -51.48 27.33
N ARG A 32 -0.21 -50.25 26.85
CA ARG A 32 -0.47 -49.03 27.63
C ARG A 32 -1.89 -49.00 28.19
N ASP A 33 -2.86 -49.24 27.31
CA ASP A 33 -4.27 -49.13 27.64
C ASP A 33 -4.70 -50.26 28.61
N ARG A 34 -4.08 -51.45 28.53
CA ARG A 34 -4.40 -52.63 29.38
C ARG A 34 -3.67 -52.64 30.73
N LEU A 35 -2.50 -52.01 30.82
CA LEU A 35 -1.77 -51.80 32.08
C LEU A 35 -2.12 -50.48 32.76
N HIS A 36 -2.97 -49.64 32.14
CA HIS A 36 -3.34 -48.31 32.62
C HIS A 36 -2.13 -47.40 32.92
N VAL A 37 -1.03 -47.57 32.20
CA VAL A 37 0.19 -46.77 32.37
C VAL A 37 0.05 -45.47 31.57
N GLY A 38 -0.27 -44.37 32.25
CA GLY A 38 -0.42 -43.05 31.62
C GLY A 38 0.88 -42.39 31.17
N ASN A 39 2.04 -42.89 31.62
CA ASN A 39 3.35 -42.31 31.35
C ASN A 39 4.13 -43.10 30.29
N ASN A 40 4.41 -42.46 29.15
CA ASN A 40 5.14 -43.06 28.03
C ASN A 40 6.59 -43.45 28.35
N ASP A 41 7.24 -42.79 29.31
CA ASP A 41 8.63 -43.07 29.71
C ASP A 41 8.72 -44.28 30.64
N ILE A 42 7.69 -44.51 31.45
CA ILE A 42 7.56 -45.75 32.23
C ILE A 42 7.32 -46.91 31.27
N LEU A 43 6.40 -46.76 30.31
CA LEU A 43 6.13 -47.78 29.30
C LEU A 43 7.35 -48.10 28.42
N ASN A 44 8.20 -47.11 28.13
CA ASN A 44 9.48 -47.32 27.43
C ASN A 44 10.39 -48.27 28.21
N ARG A 45 10.59 -48.00 29.51
CA ARG A 45 11.46 -48.83 30.37
C ARG A 45 10.91 -50.23 30.60
N LEU A 46 9.58 -50.36 30.70
CA LEU A 46 8.93 -51.68 30.86
C LEU A 46 9.07 -52.57 29.61
N LEU A 47 9.12 -51.98 28.42
CA LEU A 47 9.23 -52.69 27.15
C LEU A 47 10.66 -52.70 26.58
N GLU A 48 11.63 -52.23 27.36
CA GLU A 48 13.02 -52.15 26.95
C GLU A 48 13.59 -53.57 26.73
N GLY A 49 14.15 -53.77 25.54
CA GLY A 49 14.71 -55.05 25.08
C GLY A 49 13.74 -55.95 24.29
N GLU A 50 12.43 -55.66 24.28
CA GLU A 50 11.45 -56.49 23.56
C GLU A 50 11.05 -55.89 22.20
N PRO A 51 11.25 -56.62 21.09
CA PRO A 51 10.97 -56.10 19.75
C PRO A 51 9.48 -55.82 19.54
N ALA A 52 9.17 -54.94 18.58
CA ALA A 52 7.79 -54.71 18.18
C ALA A 52 7.24 -55.88 17.36
N PRO A 53 5.97 -56.27 17.56
CA PRO A 53 5.30 -57.27 16.72
C PRO A 53 5.43 -56.91 15.25
N GLU A 54 5.76 -57.88 14.40
CA GLU A 54 6.03 -57.66 12.97
C GLU A 54 4.88 -56.93 12.26
N TRP A 55 3.62 -57.24 12.60
CA TRP A 55 2.44 -56.60 12.00
C TRP A 55 2.32 -55.10 12.31
N THR A 56 2.99 -54.60 13.36
CA THR A 56 3.00 -53.16 13.71
C THR A 56 4.08 -52.38 12.96
N LYS A 57 5.03 -53.06 12.31
CA LYS A 57 6.01 -52.40 11.44
C LYS A 57 5.28 -51.95 10.18
N ARG A 58 5.22 -50.64 9.94
CA ARG A 58 4.61 -50.10 8.72
C ARG A 58 5.48 -50.46 7.50
N PRO A 59 4.97 -51.21 6.51
CA PRO A 59 5.69 -51.43 5.26
C PRO A 59 5.86 -50.11 4.50
N ARG A 60 6.99 -49.99 3.82
CA ARG A 60 7.58 -48.80 3.18
C ARG A 60 6.75 -48.23 2.01
N ALA A 61 5.59 -47.64 2.29
CA ALA A 61 4.63 -47.19 1.27
C ALA A 61 5.12 -46.09 0.28
N LYS A 62 6.35 -45.57 0.40
CA LYS A 62 6.88 -44.50 -0.46
C LYS A 62 8.37 -44.64 -0.82
N ASP A 63 8.98 -45.80 -0.58
CA ASP A 63 10.42 -45.96 -0.81
C ASP A 63 10.78 -45.91 -2.30
N ASP A 64 9.91 -46.41 -3.17
CA ASP A 64 10.13 -46.35 -4.63
C ASP A 64 10.06 -44.91 -5.14
N LEU A 65 9.08 -44.13 -4.67
CA LEU A 65 8.95 -42.71 -4.97
C LEU A 65 10.13 -41.90 -4.42
N ARG A 66 10.64 -42.26 -3.24
CA ARG A 66 11.85 -41.67 -2.66
C ARG A 66 13.08 -41.99 -3.51
N ALA A 67 13.24 -43.24 -3.93
CA ALA A 67 14.35 -43.65 -4.79
C ALA A 67 14.33 -42.89 -6.13
N LYS A 68 13.16 -42.81 -6.76
CA LYS A 68 12.99 -42.06 -8.03
C LYS A 68 13.24 -40.56 -7.87
N ALA A 69 12.76 -39.94 -6.79
CA ALA A 69 13.02 -38.54 -6.51
C ALA A 69 14.52 -38.24 -6.38
N ARG A 70 15.29 -39.15 -5.78
CA ARG A 70 16.75 -39.02 -5.63
C ARG A 70 17.47 -39.15 -6.98
N GLU A 71 17.07 -40.09 -7.82
CA GLU A 71 17.60 -40.24 -9.19
C GLU A 71 17.38 -38.96 -10.01
N LEU A 72 16.15 -38.45 -10.06
CA LEU A 72 15.81 -37.22 -10.78
C LEU A 72 16.59 -36.01 -10.25
N ARG A 73 16.85 -35.97 -8.93
CA ARG A 73 17.65 -34.91 -8.33
C ARG A 73 19.11 -34.96 -8.79
N LEU A 74 19.71 -36.14 -8.84
CA LEU A 74 21.08 -36.34 -9.33
C LEU A 74 21.22 -36.02 -10.82
N GLN A 75 20.14 -36.20 -11.60
CA GLN A 75 20.05 -35.77 -13.00
C GLN A 75 19.89 -34.24 -13.18
N GLY A 76 19.88 -33.47 -12.09
CA GLY A 76 19.83 -32.01 -12.15
C GLY A 76 18.41 -31.42 -12.11
N MET A 77 17.39 -32.18 -11.71
CA MET A 77 16.03 -31.63 -11.58
C MET A 77 15.81 -30.81 -10.31
N THR A 78 15.01 -29.74 -10.43
CA THR A 78 14.56 -28.92 -9.29
C THR A 78 13.43 -29.61 -8.53
N TYR A 79 13.14 -29.16 -7.30
CA TYR A 79 12.04 -29.74 -6.51
C TYR A 79 10.69 -29.60 -7.22
N ASP A 80 10.46 -28.50 -7.93
CA ASP A 80 9.22 -28.26 -8.65
C ASP A 80 9.09 -29.19 -9.87
N ALA A 81 10.20 -29.46 -10.58
CA ALA A 81 10.20 -30.44 -11.66
C ALA A 81 9.92 -31.86 -11.15
N ILE A 82 10.58 -32.27 -10.05
CA ILE A 82 10.33 -33.58 -9.41
C ILE A 82 8.89 -33.69 -8.90
N GLN A 83 8.30 -32.58 -8.42
CA GLN A 83 6.91 -32.55 -8.00
C GLN A 83 5.94 -32.79 -9.16
N VAL A 84 6.17 -32.13 -10.30
CA VAL A 84 5.35 -32.34 -11.50
C VAL A 84 5.50 -33.78 -12.00
N GLU A 85 6.71 -34.33 -11.97
CA GLU A 85 7.02 -35.68 -12.44
C GLU A 85 6.41 -36.78 -11.56
N LEU A 86 6.51 -36.67 -10.23
CA LEU A 86 6.14 -37.75 -9.30
C LEU A 86 4.78 -37.54 -8.61
N GLY A 87 4.13 -36.39 -8.81
CA GLY A 87 2.85 -36.04 -8.17
C GLY A 87 2.90 -35.98 -6.63
N CYS A 88 4.10 -36.00 -6.04
CA CYS A 88 4.31 -35.96 -4.59
C CYS A 88 4.36 -34.54 -4.07
N SER A 89 4.01 -34.32 -2.80
CA SER A 89 4.12 -32.99 -2.20
C SER A 89 5.57 -32.50 -2.17
N LYS A 90 5.78 -31.19 -2.40
CA LYS A 90 7.10 -30.53 -2.25
C LYS A 90 7.77 -30.82 -0.92
N SER A 91 6.99 -30.92 0.16
CA SER A 91 7.49 -31.25 1.50
C SER A 91 8.09 -32.66 1.57
N SER A 92 7.44 -33.66 0.94
CA SER A 92 7.94 -35.03 0.89
C SER A 92 9.24 -35.11 0.07
N ILE A 93 9.24 -34.49 -1.11
CA ILE A 93 10.41 -34.43 -1.99
C ILE A 93 11.58 -33.75 -1.27
N SER A 94 11.35 -32.59 -0.64
CA SER A 94 12.38 -31.87 0.11
C SER A 94 12.99 -32.73 1.22
N LEU A 95 12.19 -33.53 1.94
CA LEU A 95 12.73 -34.41 2.97
C LEU A 95 13.59 -35.52 2.39
N TRP A 96 13.27 -36.02 1.19
CA TRP A 96 13.97 -37.11 0.53
C TRP A 96 15.28 -36.74 -0.17
N VAL A 97 15.40 -35.48 -0.63
CA VAL A 97 16.51 -35.08 -1.51
C VAL A 97 17.32 -33.87 -1.02
N ARG A 98 17.01 -33.29 0.16
CA ARG A 98 17.73 -32.11 0.69
C ARG A 98 19.22 -32.32 0.93
N ASP A 99 19.64 -33.58 1.10
CA ASP A 99 21.04 -33.99 1.26
C ASP A 99 21.81 -34.07 -0.07
N LEU A 100 21.11 -34.03 -1.21
CA LEU A 100 21.70 -34.12 -2.54
C LEU A 100 22.08 -32.74 -3.07
N PRO A 101 23.08 -32.66 -3.98
CA PRO A 101 23.54 -31.39 -4.54
C PRO A 101 22.39 -30.61 -5.19
N ARG A 102 22.51 -29.29 -5.10
CA ARG A 102 21.59 -28.39 -5.79
C ARG A 102 21.93 -28.45 -7.29
N PRO A 103 20.94 -28.62 -8.17
CA PRO A 103 21.17 -28.57 -9.61
C PRO A 103 21.72 -27.22 -9.99
N GLU A 104 22.60 -27.23 -11.00
CA GLU A 104 23.17 -26.00 -11.54
C GLU A 104 22.07 -25.05 -12.00
N ARG A 105 22.26 -23.76 -11.71
CA ARG A 105 21.33 -22.74 -12.17
C ARG A 105 21.48 -22.62 -13.68
N ARG A 106 20.40 -22.86 -14.43
CA ARG A 106 20.35 -22.69 -15.90
C ARG A 106 20.67 -21.28 -16.38
N ARG A 107 20.66 -20.27 -15.50
CA ARG A 107 20.90 -18.85 -15.81
C ARG A 107 21.77 -18.22 -14.74
N THR A 108 22.66 -17.33 -15.15
CA THR A 108 23.39 -16.50 -14.21
C THR A 108 22.45 -15.46 -13.57
N PRO A 109 22.78 -14.94 -12.37
CA PRO A 109 22.02 -13.85 -11.75
C PRO A 109 21.86 -12.62 -12.67
N GLU A 110 22.86 -12.32 -13.49
CA GLU A 110 22.88 -11.20 -14.43
C GLU A 110 21.85 -11.40 -15.54
N GLN A 111 21.80 -12.60 -16.14
CA GLN A 111 20.82 -12.95 -17.16
C GLN A 111 19.38 -12.91 -16.61
N ALA A 112 19.17 -13.37 -15.37
CA ALA A 112 17.87 -13.30 -14.72
C ALA A 112 17.45 -11.85 -14.42
N SER A 113 18.40 -11.02 -13.98
CA SER A 113 18.18 -9.59 -13.72
C SER A 113 17.84 -8.82 -15.00
N GLU A 114 18.53 -9.09 -16.11
CA GLU A 114 18.27 -8.42 -17.38
C GLU A 114 16.88 -8.75 -17.93
N ILE A 115 16.45 -10.01 -17.85
CA ILE A 115 15.10 -10.41 -18.24
C ILE A 115 14.05 -9.74 -17.35
N ALA A 116 14.28 -9.69 -16.04
CA ALA A 116 13.39 -9.01 -15.10
C ALA A 116 13.30 -7.52 -15.39
N ARG A 117 14.42 -6.87 -15.71
CA ARG A 117 14.49 -5.46 -16.09
C ARG A 117 13.70 -5.18 -17.36
N ARG A 118 13.90 -5.95 -18.43
CA ARG A 118 13.15 -5.79 -19.69
C ARG A 118 11.65 -5.99 -19.49
N GLY A 119 11.25 -6.99 -18.70
CA GLY A 119 9.84 -7.20 -18.35
C GLY A 119 9.25 -6.06 -17.51
N TRP A 120 10.05 -5.44 -16.65
CA TRP A 120 9.65 -4.28 -15.87
C TRP A 120 9.55 -3.00 -16.70
N GLU A 121 10.51 -2.77 -17.61
CA GLU A 121 10.50 -1.64 -18.56
C GLU A 121 9.25 -1.70 -19.46
N ALA A 122 8.95 -2.85 -20.05
CA ALA A 122 7.73 -3.03 -20.84
C ALA A 122 6.45 -2.78 -20.02
N ARG A 123 6.44 -3.20 -18.74
CA ARG A 123 5.31 -2.94 -17.84
C ARG A 123 5.17 -1.46 -17.50
N LEU A 124 6.28 -0.75 -17.30
CA LEU A 124 6.28 0.69 -17.07
C LEU A 124 5.78 1.45 -18.30
N GLU A 125 6.23 1.08 -19.49
CA GLU A 125 5.79 1.68 -20.74
C GLU A 125 4.29 1.47 -20.99
N MET A 126 3.79 0.25 -20.75
CA MET A 126 2.36 -0.03 -20.82
C MET A 126 1.56 0.82 -19.83
N ARG A 127 2.04 0.95 -18.58
CA ARG A 127 1.39 1.79 -17.55
C ARG A 127 1.43 3.26 -17.89
N GLU A 128 2.53 3.75 -18.44
CA GLU A 128 2.66 5.15 -18.85
C GLU A 128 1.75 5.45 -20.05
N THR A 129 1.67 4.52 -21.00
CA THR A 129 0.73 4.60 -22.14
C THR A 129 -0.72 4.64 -21.65
N GLU A 130 -1.09 3.76 -20.72
CA GLU A 130 -2.41 3.74 -20.11
C GLU A 130 -2.69 5.03 -19.33
N ARG A 131 -1.72 5.53 -18.55
CA ARG A 131 -1.81 6.79 -17.81
C ARG A 131 -2.07 7.98 -18.75
N VAL A 132 -1.31 8.08 -19.83
CA VAL A 132 -1.48 9.14 -20.84
C VAL A 132 -2.84 9.02 -21.51
N ARG A 133 -3.25 7.82 -21.94
CA ARG A 133 -4.56 7.59 -22.57
C ARG A 133 -5.72 7.97 -21.66
N THR A 134 -5.72 7.50 -20.42
CA THR A 134 -6.77 7.80 -19.44
C THR A 134 -6.83 9.29 -19.14
N ARG A 135 -5.67 9.95 -18.99
CA ARG A 135 -5.61 11.41 -18.77
C ARG A 135 -6.19 12.17 -19.96
N SER A 136 -5.77 11.86 -21.18
CA SER A 136 -6.23 12.55 -22.39
C SER A 136 -7.71 12.31 -22.68
N ALA A 137 -8.22 11.11 -22.40
CA ALA A 137 -9.65 10.83 -22.51
C ALA A 137 -10.47 11.68 -21.51
N ALA A 138 -10.07 11.69 -20.24
CA ALA A 138 -10.74 12.49 -19.21
C ALA A 138 -10.65 14.00 -19.46
N GLU A 139 -9.55 14.49 -20.05
CA GLU A 139 -9.41 15.88 -20.47
C GLU A 139 -10.43 16.24 -21.57
N ALA A 140 -10.63 15.34 -22.55
CA ALA A 140 -11.58 15.52 -23.62
C ALA A 140 -13.05 15.48 -23.17
N GLU A 141 -13.37 14.79 -22.07
CA GLU A 141 -14.72 14.72 -21.50
C GLU A 141 -15.25 16.06 -20.99
N ILE A 142 -14.38 16.99 -20.59
CA ILE A 142 -14.79 18.30 -20.04
C ILE A 142 -15.40 19.20 -21.11
N GLY A 143 -14.83 19.20 -22.32
CA GLY A 143 -15.28 20.06 -23.41
C GLY A 143 -15.22 21.56 -23.08
N PRO A 144 -15.97 22.41 -23.81
CA PRO A 144 -16.05 23.84 -23.53
C PRO A 144 -16.91 24.12 -22.28
N LEU A 145 -16.41 24.95 -21.37
CA LEU A 145 -17.17 25.37 -20.18
C LEU A 145 -18.14 26.50 -20.51
N SER A 146 -19.41 26.32 -20.12
CA SER A 146 -20.39 27.39 -20.06
C SER A 146 -20.04 28.42 -18.96
N PRO A 147 -20.55 29.67 -19.06
CA PRO A 147 -20.40 30.65 -17.98
C PRO A 147 -20.89 30.14 -16.62
N ARG A 148 -21.95 29.32 -16.60
CA ARG A 148 -22.47 28.75 -15.35
C ARG A 148 -21.55 27.71 -14.74
N GLU A 149 -20.94 26.85 -15.55
CA GLU A 149 -19.99 25.83 -15.07
C GLU A 149 -18.73 26.49 -14.52
N LEU A 150 -18.14 27.43 -15.27
CA LEU A 150 -16.99 28.20 -14.79
C LEU A 150 -17.32 28.97 -13.50
N PHE A 151 -18.52 29.54 -13.42
CA PHE A 151 -18.99 30.18 -12.19
C PHE A 151 -18.99 29.22 -10.99
N LEU A 152 -19.58 28.03 -11.12
CA LEU A 152 -19.66 27.05 -10.04
C LEU A 152 -18.28 26.49 -9.66
N VAL A 153 -17.43 26.19 -10.65
CA VAL A 153 -16.03 25.77 -10.44
C VAL A 153 -15.27 26.82 -9.66
N GLY A 154 -15.37 28.10 -10.05
CA GLY A 154 -14.69 29.18 -9.37
C GLY A 154 -15.17 29.42 -7.93
N VAL A 155 -16.46 29.24 -7.67
CA VAL A 155 -16.99 29.27 -6.28
C VAL A 155 -16.38 28.15 -5.44
N GLY A 156 -16.35 26.92 -5.95
CA GLY A 156 -15.74 25.78 -5.27
C GLY A 156 -14.25 25.98 -5.02
N LEU A 157 -13.54 26.44 -6.05
CA LEU A 157 -12.11 26.74 -6.03
C LEU A 157 -11.76 27.81 -4.98
N TYR A 158 -12.52 28.91 -4.94
CA TYR A 158 -12.33 29.92 -3.89
C TYR A 158 -12.67 29.36 -2.51
N TRP A 159 -13.73 28.54 -2.37
CA TRP A 159 -14.08 28.02 -1.06
C TRP A 159 -13.07 27.00 -0.51
N SER A 160 -12.31 26.31 -1.37
CA SER A 160 -11.24 25.41 -0.95
C SER A 160 -9.94 26.14 -0.58
N GLU A 161 -9.49 27.09 -1.41
CA GLU A 161 -8.14 27.70 -1.30
C GLU A 161 -8.15 29.19 -0.93
N GLY A 162 -9.32 29.84 -0.99
CA GLY A 162 -9.50 31.26 -0.69
C GLY A 162 -9.54 31.57 0.80
N SER A 163 -9.23 32.82 1.14
CA SER A 163 -9.31 33.31 2.51
C SER A 163 -10.75 33.32 3.01
N LYS A 164 -10.96 32.86 4.24
CA LYS A 164 -12.25 32.89 4.95
C LYS A 164 -12.19 33.90 6.09
N SER A 165 -13.21 34.74 6.15
CA SER A 165 -13.44 35.64 7.28
C SER A 165 -13.77 34.81 8.53
N LYS A 166 -13.20 35.18 9.68
CA LYS A 166 -13.45 34.49 10.96
C LYS A 166 -14.30 35.37 11.87
N PRO A 167 -15.24 34.83 12.66
CA PRO A 167 -16.10 35.64 13.54
C PRO A 167 -15.31 36.56 14.49
N HIS A 168 -14.20 36.06 15.05
CA HIS A 168 -13.31 36.81 15.95
C HIS A 168 -12.34 37.77 15.22
N ARG A 169 -12.32 37.76 13.89
CA ARG A 169 -11.46 38.62 13.07
C ARG A 169 -12.08 38.80 11.69
N ARG A 170 -13.16 39.60 11.64
CA ARG A 170 -13.94 39.81 10.42
C ARG A 170 -13.07 40.51 9.37
N GLN A 171 -12.68 39.77 8.35
CA GLN A 171 -11.91 40.26 7.21
C GLN A 171 -12.54 39.73 5.94
N GLU A 172 -13.44 40.53 5.39
CA GLU A 172 -14.17 40.24 4.15
C GLU A 172 -13.30 40.66 2.97
N ARG A 173 -12.25 39.90 2.73
CA ARG A 173 -11.29 40.12 1.65
C ARG A 173 -11.26 38.89 0.77
N ALA A 174 -11.45 39.08 -0.53
CA ALA A 174 -11.23 38.02 -1.50
C ALA A 174 -9.72 37.90 -1.79
N THR A 175 -9.07 36.94 -1.15
CA THR A 175 -7.67 36.59 -1.38
C THR A 175 -7.58 35.10 -1.70
N PHE A 176 -6.91 34.76 -2.79
CA PHE A 176 -6.65 33.40 -3.23
C PHE A 176 -5.15 33.16 -3.26
N VAL A 177 -4.67 32.03 -2.78
CA VAL A 177 -3.24 31.71 -2.76
C VAL A 177 -3.04 30.29 -3.26
N ASN A 178 -2.26 30.11 -4.32
CA ASN A 178 -1.94 28.77 -4.82
C ASN A 178 -0.56 28.76 -5.50
N SER A 179 0.10 27.59 -5.53
CA SER A 179 1.37 27.38 -6.23
C SER A 179 1.20 26.80 -7.64
N ASP A 180 0.03 26.25 -7.94
CA ASP A 180 -0.31 25.69 -9.24
C ASP A 180 -0.70 26.81 -10.22
N PRO A 181 0.05 26.98 -11.34
CA PRO A 181 -0.28 27.96 -12.37
C PRO A 181 -1.67 27.77 -12.98
N ASP A 182 -2.11 26.52 -13.19
CA ASP A 182 -3.36 26.20 -13.86
C ASP A 182 -4.55 26.62 -12.97
N MET A 183 -4.44 26.41 -11.65
CA MET A 183 -5.44 26.89 -10.68
C MET A 183 -5.53 28.41 -10.66
N ILE A 184 -4.39 29.12 -10.81
CA ILE A 184 -4.37 30.58 -10.88
C ILE A 184 -5.05 31.08 -12.16
N GLU A 185 -4.81 30.44 -13.31
CA GLU A 185 -5.44 30.80 -14.57
C GLU A 185 -6.96 30.65 -14.53
N VAL A 186 -7.46 29.52 -14.01
CA VAL A 186 -8.90 29.28 -13.82
C VAL A 186 -9.50 30.33 -12.87
N TYR A 187 -8.80 30.65 -11.77
CA TYR A 187 -9.26 31.68 -10.83
C TYR A 187 -9.35 33.07 -11.48
N LEU A 188 -8.36 33.46 -12.29
CA LEU A 188 -8.38 34.72 -13.03
C LEU A 188 -9.48 34.75 -14.10
N ALA A 189 -9.72 33.64 -14.80
CA ALA A 189 -10.83 33.52 -15.75
C ALA A 189 -12.19 33.69 -15.06
N TRP A 190 -12.35 33.10 -13.88
CA TRP A 190 -13.56 33.27 -13.06
C TRP A 190 -13.74 34.72 -12.58
N LEU A 191 -12.67 35.39 -12.13
CA LEU A 191 -12.75 36.80 -11.76
C LEU A 191 -13.15 37.69 -12.94
N ARG A 192 -12.63 37.43 -14.15
CA ARG A 192 -13.06 38.11 -15.38
C ARG A 192 -14.54 37.86 -15.68
N LEU A 193 -15.01 36.63 -15.53
CA LEU A 193 -16.44 36.29 -15.67
C LEU A 193 -17.33 37.09 -14.69
N LEU A 194 -16.84 37.33 -13.48
CA LEU A 194 -17.54 38.15 -12.48
C LEU A 194 -17.44 39.67 -12.73
N GLY A 195 -16.74 40.11 -13.79
CA GLY A 195 -16.55 41.51 -14.12
C GLY A 195 -15.48 42.21 -13.29
N VAL A 196 -14.56 41.47 -12.65
CA VAL A 196 -13.46 42.06 -11.89
C VAL A 196 -12.35 42.47 -12.85
N GLY A 197 -12.16 43.78 -13.03
CA GLY A 197 -11.11 44.35 -13.87
C GLY A 197 -9.69 44.17 -13.29
N PRO A 198 -8.65 44.15 -14.15
CA PRO A 198 -7.26 43.96 -13.74
C PRO A 198 -6.75 45.03 -12.76
N GLU A 199 -7.28 46.25 -12.83
CA GLU A 199 -6.97 47.37 -11.93
C GLU A 199 -7.31 47.07 -10.46
N HIS A 200 -8.28 46.19 -10.23
CA HIS A 200 -8.67 45.72 -8.90
C HIS A 200 -7.81 44.57 -8.37
N LEU A 201 -6.91 44.01 -9.19
CA LEU A 201 -6.09 42.87 -8.80
C LEU A 201 -4.73 43.32 -8.27
N ARG A 202 -4.30 42.70 -7.16
CA ARG A 202 -2.94 42.82 -6.63
C ARG A 202 -2.35 41.45 -6.42
N PHE A 203 -1.08 41.32 -6.77
CA PHE A 203 -0.35 40.06 -6.76
C PHE A 203 0.78 40.13 -5.74
N HIS A 204 0.99 39.07 -4.99
CA HIS A 204 2.16 38.93 -4.12
C HIS A 204 2.75 37.53 -4.29
N VAL A 205 4.03 37.47 -4.63
CA VAL A 205 4.75 36.20 -4.71
C VAL A 205 5.24 35.83 -3.31
N HIS A 206 5.05 34.57 -2.93
CA HIS A 206 5.60 34.00 -1.71
C HIS A 206 6.57 32.88 -2.07
N VAL A 207 7.84 33.03 -1.70
CA VAL A 207 8.92 32.09 -2.00
C VAL A 207 9.69 31.70 -0.74
N HIS A 208 10.47 30.63 -0.82
CA HIS A 208 11.49 30.33 0.19
C HIS A 208 12.80 31.00 -0.20
N GLU A 209 13.67 31.23 0.78
CA GLU A 209 14.97 31.90 0.58
C GLU A 209 15.89 31.22 -0.44
N THR A 210 15.67 29.93 -0.73
CA THR A 210 16.44 29.15 -1.71
C THR A 210 15.98 29.36 -3.16
N ALA A 211 14.95 30.18 -3.39
CA ALA A 211 14.39 30.38 -4.72
C ALA A 211 15.05 31.53 -5.47
N ASP A 212 15.22 31.38 -6.79
CA ASP A 212 15.51 32.48 -7.71
C ASP A 212 14.29 33.40 -7.80
N THR A 213 14.24 34.38 -6.88
CA THR A 213 13.10 35.30 -6.75
C THR A 213 12.83 36.07 -8.04
N PRO A 214 13.83 36.67 -8.72
CA PRO A 214 13.62 37.31 -10.02
C PRO A 214 13.02 36.38 -11.09
N ALA A 215 13.48 35.13 -11.20
CA ALA A 215 12.91 34.19 -12.17
C ALA A 215 11.46 33.83 -11.86
N VAL A 216 11.13 33.66 -10.57
CA VAL A 216 9.76 33.39 -10.12
C VAL A 216 8.83 34.57 -10.40
N GLU A 217 9.26 35.79 -10.12
CA GLU A 217 8.48 37.00 -10.41
C GLU A 217 8.19 37.14 -11.90
N ARG A 218 9.20 36.97 -12.77
CA ARG A 218 9.02 37.00 -14.23
C ARG A 218 8.02 35.95 -14.71
N PHE A 219 8.08 34.74 -14.14
CA PHE A 219 7.13 33.67 -14.47
C PHE A 219 5.69 34.08 -14.15
N TRP A 220 5.41 34.58 -12.94
CA TRP A 220 4.05 34.97 -12.57
C TRP A 220 3.55 36.21 -13.31
N VAL A 221 4.43 37.18 -13.61
CA VAL A 221 4.07 38.32 -14.44
C VAL A 221 3.65 37.86 -15.83
N ALA A 222 4.42 36.95 -16.45
CA ALA A 222 4.09 36.40 -17.76
C ALA A 222 2.76 35.63 -17.74
N LEU A 223 2.54 34.76 -16.75
CA LEU A 223 1.31 33.96 -16.62
C LEU A 223 0.07 34.85 -16.42
N THR A 224 0.17 35.85 -15.56
CA THR A 224 -0.99 36.67 -15.15
C THR A 224 -1.33 37.76 -16.17
N GLY A 225 -0.37 38.17 -17.01
CA GLY A 225 -0.52 39.32 -17.90
C GLY A 225 -0.79 40.64 -17.16
N ALA A 226 -0.41 40.72 -15.88
CA ALA A 226 -0.79 41.83 -15.02
C ALA A 226 -0.10 43.15 -15.43
N PRO A 227 -0.79 44.30 -15.32
CA PRO A 227 -0.18 45.59 -15.65
C PRO A 227 0.94 45.97 -14.67
N PRO A 228 1.90 46.83 -15.08
CA PRO A 228 2.97 47.32 -14.23
C PRO A 228 2.44 47.87 -12.89
N GLY A 229 3.11 47.53 -11.79
CA GLY A 229 2.71 47.97 -10.44
C GLY A 229 1.60 47.14 -9.78
N SER A 230 1.08 46.10 -10.44
CA SER A 230 0.11 45.18 -9.82
C SER A 230 0.75 44.19 -8.84
N PHE A 231 2.04 43.91 -9.00
CA PHE A 231 2.83 43.07 -8.10
C PHE A 231 3.37 43.90 -6.93
N GLY A 232 3.03 43.49 -5.72
CA GLY A 232 3.61 44.03 -4.50
C GLY A 232 4.92 43.31 -4.14
N LYS A 233 5.51 43.72 -3.01
CA LYS A 233 6.76 43.13 -2.50
C LYS A 233 6.64 41.62 -2.31
N THR A 234 7.58 40.87 -2.88
CA THR A 234 7.71 39.43 -2.67
C THR A 234 8.05 39.09 -1.23
N THR A 235 7.34 38.11 -0.68
CA THR A 235 7.55 37.61 0.68
C THR A 235 8.48 36.41 0.64
N VAL A 236 9.66 36.56 1.24
CA VAL A 236 10.63 35.47 1.39
C VAL A 236 10.45 34.82 2.77
N LYS A 237 10.07 33.55 2.78
CA LYS A 237 9.97 32.73 3.99
C LYS A 237 11.33 32.09 4.28
N ARG A 238 11.85 32.31 5.49
CA ARG A 238 13.09 31.69 5.96
C ARG A 238 12.91 30.18 6.15
N HIS A 239 13.98 29.42 5.96
CA HIS A 239 13.94 27.96 6.04
C HIS A 239 13.48 27.49 7.43
N SER A 240 12.55 26.52 7.45
CA SER A 240 12.23 25.74 8.64
C SER A 240 12.92 24.38 8.50
N PRO A 241 13.96 24.08 9.29
CA PRO A 241 14.83 22.91 9.09
C PRO A 241 14.16 21.53 9.33
N LYS A 242 12.86 21.48 9.62
CA LYS A 242 12.14 20.24 9.97
C LYS A 242 11.38 19.58 8.82
N THR A 243 11.40 20.14 7.61
CA THR A 243 10.63 19.57 6.48
C THR A 243 11.56 19.07 5.37
N ASN A 244 11.56 17.75 5.12
CA ASN A 244 12.12 17.16 3.90
C ASN A 244 11.27 17.57 2.69
N ARG A 245 11.45 18.80 2.22
CA ARG A 245 10.69 19.34 1.08
C ARG A 245 11.29 18.81 -0.23
N LYS A 246 10.44 18.17 -1.03
CA LYS A 246 10.79 17.68 -2.38
C LYS A 246 10.62 18.74 -3.48
N ASN A 247 9.88 19.82 -3.21
CA ASN A 247 9.67 20.94 -4.15
C ASN A 247 10.81 21.97 -4.01
N VAL A 248 12.04 21.54 -4.28
CA VAL A 248 13.25 22.36 -4.33
C VAL A 248 13.93 22.10 -5.67
N GLY A 249 14.22 23.15 -6.45
CA GLY A 249 14.82 23.00 -7.78
C GLY A 249 14.36 24.05 -8.81
N GLU A 250 14.83 23.93 -10.04
CA GLU A 250 14.65 24.92 -11.13
C GLU A 250 13.19 25.18 -11.53
N HIS A 251 12.30 24.22 -11.29
CA HIS A 251 10.86 24.35 -11.57
C HIS A 251 10.05 24.93 -10.39
N TYR A 252 10.70 25.28 -9.27
CA TYR A 252 10.00 25.87 -8.14
C TYR A 252 9.56 27.31 -8.46
N ARG A 253 8.24 27.54 -8.47
CA ARG A 253 7.64 28.86 -8.73
C ARG A 253 7.04 29.53 -7.49
N GLY A 254 7.24 28.99 -6.29
CA GLY A 254 6.57 29.51 -5.09
C GLY A 254 5.05 29.46 -5.17
N CYS A 255 4.38 30.29 -4.38
CA CYS A 255 2.93 30.49 -4.52
C CYS A 255 2.60 31.95 -4.81
N LEU A 256 1.57 32.14 -5.62
CA LEU A 256 1.03 33.44 -5.96
C LEU A 256 -0.20 33.71 -5.09
N MET A 257 -0.19 34.86 -4.43
CA MET A 257 -1.37 35.43 -3.81
C MET A 257 -2.03 36.40 -4.78
N VAL A 258 -3.30 36.14 -5.12
CA VAL A 258 -4.17 37.05 -5.87
C VAL A 258 -5.14 37.70 -4.88
N ARG A 259 -5.06 39.03 -4.74
CA ARG A 259 -5.93 39.83 -3.88
C ARG A 259 -6.80 40.72 -4.74
N VAL A 260 -8.12 40.66 -4.53
CA VAL A 260 -9.06 41.61 -5.11
C VAL A 260 -9.24 42.79 -4.15
N LEU A 261 -9.00 44.00 -4.63
CA LEU A 261 -9.17 45.25 -3.89
C LEU A 261 -10.66 45.57 -3.71
N ARG A 262 -11.02 46.19 -2.57
CA ARG A 262 -12.40 46.59 -2.23
C ARG A 262 -13.41 45.43 -2.36
N SER A 263 -13.01 44.23 -1.97
CA SER A 263 -13.70 42.97 -2.25
C SER A 263 -14.69 42.49 -1.19
N ALA A 264 -15.16 43.37 -0.31
CA ALA A 264 -16.10 42.97 0.76
C ALA A 264 -17.42 42.45 0.20
N ASP A 265 -17.99 43.14 -0.79
CA ASP A 265 -19.21 42.69 -1.49
C ASP A 265 -18.98 41.34 -2.20
N LEU A 266 -17.91 41.26 -3.01
CA LEU A 266 -17.54 40.02 -3.69
C LEU A 266 -17.38 38.85 -2.71
N TYR A 267 -16.67 39.05 -1.59
CA TYR A 267 -16.50 38.03 -0.57
C TYR A 267 -17.85 37.51 -0.04
N ARG A 268 -18.77 38.41 0.32
CA ARG A 268 -20.10 38.03 0.83
C ARG A 268 -20.92 37.29 -0.21
N ARG A 269 -20.82 37.71 -1.49
CA ARG A 269 -21.46 37.01 -2.61
C ARG A 269 -20.91 35.60 -2.76
N ILE A 270 -19.59 35.41 -2.68
CA ILE A 270 -18.96 34.08 -2.75
C ILE A 270 -19.43 33.19 -1.61
N GLU A 271 -19.47 33.72 -0.39
CA GLU A 271 -20.00 33.01 0.77
C GLU A 271 -21.46 32.59 0.57
N GLY A 272 -22.30 33.51 0.10
CA GLY A 272 -23.70 33.22 -0.24
C GLY A 272 -23.85 32.16 -1.33
N TRP A 273 -23.05 32.24 -2.40
CA TRP A 273 -23.04 31.26 -3.48
C TRP A 273 -22.65 29.87 -2.99
N TRP A 274 -21.62 29.76 -2.15
CA TRP A 274 -21.22 28.48 -1.58
C TRP A 274 -22.35 27.85 -0.76
N TYR A 275 -23.00 28.61 0.11
CA TYR A 275 -24.13 28.09 0.89
C TYR A 275 -25.34 27.75 0.00
N GLY A 276 -25.54 28.47 -1.10
CA GLY A 276 -26.50 28.11 -2.13
C GLY A 276 -26.21 26.73 -2.76
N ILE A 277 -24.94 26.47 -3.12
CA ILE A 277 -24.50 25.16 -3.64
C ILE A 277 -24.73 24.05 -2.59
N VAL A 278 -24.37 24.30 -1.33
CA VAL A 278 -24.62 23.35 -0.22
C VAL A 278 -26.11 23.03 -0.08
N GLY A 279 -26.96 24.05 -0.14
CA GLY A 279 -28.42 23.89 -0.10
C GLY A 279 -28.93 23.01 -1.25
N ALA A 280 -28.52 23.32 -2.49
CA ALA A 280 -28.89 22.55 -3.66
C ALA A 280 -28.42 21.08 -3.57
N ALA A 281 -27.18 20.84 -3.15
CA ALA A 281 -26.62 19.49 -3.01
C ALA A 281 -27.30 18.66 -1.90
N ARG A 282 -27.95 19.30 -0.92
CA ARG A 282 -28.78 18.60 0.09
C ARG A 282 -30.15 18.24 -0.48
N GLN A 283 -30.77 19.13 -1.25
CA GLN A 283 -32.08 18.89 -1.88
C GLN A 283 -32.03 17.79 -2.94
N SER A 284 -30.95 17.69 -3.71
CA SER A 284 -30.80 16.58 -4.68
C SER A 284 -30.81 15.22 -4.00
N ARG A 285 -30.18 15.11 -2.82
CA ARG A 285 -30.16 13.87 -2.02
C ARG A 285 -31.52 13.50 -1.44
N SER A 286 -32.32 14.48 -1.02
CA SER A 286 -33.67 14.19 -0.52
C SER A 286 -34.58 13.68 -1.64
N ARG A 287 -34.52 14.29 -2.83
CA ARG A 287 -35.30 13.85 -4.00
C ARG A 287 -34.94 12.44 -4.47
N GLU A 288 -33.68 12.06 -4.40
CA GLU A 288 -33.22 10.72 -4.79
C GLU A 288 -33.63 9.64 -3.77
N SER A 289 -33.80 10.04 -2.50
CA SER A 289 -34.38 9.17 -1.45
C SER A 289 -35.88 8.96 -1.67
N ASP A 290 -36.61 10.00 -2.09
CA ASP A 290 -38.05 9.96 -2.33
C ASP A 290 -38.43 9.18 -3.62
N ILE A 291 -37.50 9.04 -4.58
CA ILE A 291 -37.71 8.27 -5.82
C ILE A 291 -37.40 6.77 -5.62
N ASN A 292 -36.56 6.43 -4.63
CA ASN A 292 -36.11 5.06 -4.37
C ASN A 292 -36.77 4.40 -3.15
N GLY A 293 -37.74 5.05 -2.51
CA GLY A 293 -38.52 4.53 -1.37
C GLY A 293 -39.99 4.34 -1.72
#